data_AF-A0A927RIR0-F1
#
_entry.id   AF-A0A927RIR0-F1
#
_cell.length_a   1.000
_cell.length_b   1.000
_cell.length_c   1.000
_cell.angle_alpha   90.00
_cell.angle_beta   90.00
_cell.angle_gamma   90.00
#
_symmetry.space_group_name_H-M   'P 1'
#
loop_
_entity.id
_entity.type
_entity.pdbx_description
1 polymer ?
#
loop_
_entity_poly.entity_id
_entity_poly.type
_entity_poly.pdbx_seq_one_letter_code
_entity_poly.pdbx_strand_id
1 'polypeptide(L)'
;MRPRRQVRWILCAVAVWIVSWGSAWRVVVDLNDPYPDGWYLTDAPPPRPLIDERHEVQDELDPAEGPLMALPMELPPGYGLPEEYSATSEYHARGFAGEFILGKDERALARHAHIPPATNGTGIRTGMESWWSDPGSVSLCVEYADGGESWCPALPGRDLVRTVGSVRVVIEIGADAPPGTREAWQPIKFTTDLDEVSWLH
;
A
#
# COMPACT_ATOMS: atom_id res chain seq x y z
N MET A 1 57.94 -32.37 -25.91
CA MET A 1 56.93 -32.45 -24.83
C MET A 1 55.99 -31.25 -24.96
N ARG A 2 54.66 -31.44 -24.97
CA ARG A 2 53.66 -30.44 -25.42
C ARG A 2 53.02 -29.68 -24.22
N PRO A 3 53.48 -28.47 -23.86
CA PRO A 3 52.92 -27.69 -22.74
C PRO A 3 51.49 -27.18 -22.97
N ARG A 4 50.99 -27.19 -24.22
CA ARG A 4 49.64 -26.70 -24.57
C ARG A 4 48.49 -27.54 -24.01
N ARG A 5 48.73 -28.79 -23.60
CA ARG A 5 47.67 -29.65 -23.01
C ARG A 5 47.38 -29.28 -21.55
N GLN A 6 48.40 -28.91 -20.77
CA GLN A 6 48.22 -28.58 -19.35
C GLN A 6 47.41 -27.30 -19.14
N VAL A 7 47.65 -26.26 -19.95
CA VAL A 7 46.95 -24.97 -19.81
C VAL A 7 45.44 -25.10 -20.03
N ARG A 8 45.00 -25.97 -20.95
CA ARG A 8 43.57 -26.21 -21.21
C ARG A 8 42.85 -26.87 -20.03
N TRP A 9 43.50 -27.81 -19.35
CA TRP A 9 42.90 -28.48 -18.18
C TRP A 9 42.73 -27.54 -16.99
N ILE A 10 43.69 -26.64 -16.77
CA ILE A 10 43.61 -25.65 -15.67
C ILE A 10 42.46 -24.67 -15.91
N LEU A 11 42.30 -24.17 -17.14
CA LEU A 11 41.20 -23.24 -17.45
C LEU A 11 39.82 -23.88 -17.28
N CYS A 12 39.64 -25.15 -17.68
CA CYS A 12 38.38 -25.85 -17.44
C CYS A 12 38.09 -26.06 -15.95
N ALA A 13 39.10 -26.40 -15.14
CA ALA A 13 38.93 -26.59 -13.70
C ALA A 13 38.51 -25.29 -13.00
N VAL A 14 39.10 -24.15 -13.38
CA VAL A 14 38.75 -22.83 -12.83
C VAL A 14 37.32 -22.42 -13.23
N ALA A 15 36.93 -22.64 -14.48
CA ALA A 15 35.57 -22.33 -14.94
C ALA A 15 34.50 -23.13 -14.19
N VAL A 16 34.73 -24.44 -13.97
CA VAL A 16 33.80 -25.28 -13.20
C VAL A 16 33.72 -24.83 -11.74
N TRP A 17 34.85 -24.42 -11.15
CA TRP A 17 34.88 -23.93 -9.78
C TRP A 17 34.09 -22.62 -9.61
N ILE A 18 34.25 -21.66 -10.53
CA ILE A 18 33.51 -20.38 -10.51
C ILE A 18 32.00 -20.61 -10.67
N VAL A 19 31.57 -21.47 -11.61
CA VAL A 19 30.15 -21.76 -11.83
C VAL A 19 29.54 -22.46 -10.62
N SER A 20 30.27 -23.42 -10.01
CA SER A 20 29.82 -24.13 -8.82
C SER A 20 29.72 -23.21 -7.59
N TRP A 21 30.64 -22.26 -7.44
CA TRP A 21 30.61 -21.29 -6.34
C TRP A 21 29.50 -20.26 -6.52
N GLY A 22 29.31 -19.74 -7.73
CA GLY A 22 28.24 -18.77 -8.02
C GLY A 22 26.83 -19.33 -7.83
N SER A 23 26.63 -20.63 -8.11
CA SER A 23 25.34 -21.30 -7.88
C SER A 23 25.10 -21.66 -6.42
N ALA A 24 26.14 -22.08 -5.68
CA ALA A 24 26.03 -22.30 -4.23
C ALA A 24 25.77 -20.99 -3.46
N TRP A 25 26.36 -19.87 -3.88
CA TRP A 25 26.14 -18.57 -3.24
C TRP A 25 24.69 -18.09 -3.38
N ARG A 26 24.05 -18.29 -4.55
CA ARG A 26 22.62 -17.96 -4.72
C ARG A 26 21.71 -18.74 -3.77
N VAL A 27 21.95 -20.04 -3.61
CA VAL A 27 21.16 -20.88 -2.70
C VAL A 27 21.36 -20.50 -1.23
N VAL A 28 22.56 -20.08 -0.84
CA VAL A 28 22.83 -19.62 0.53
C VAL A 28 22.23 -18.23 0.79
N VAL A 29 22.18 -17.35 -0.21
CA VAL A 29 21.50 -16.04 -0.07
C VAL A 29 19.99 -16.24 0.10
N ASP A 30 19.35 -17.15 -0.64
CA ASP A 30 17.92 -17.45 -0.48
C ASP A 30 17.59 -18.18 0.84
N LEU A 31 18.51 -18.97 1.40
CA LEU A 31 18.31 -19.70 2.66
C LEU A 31 18.66 -18.90 3.92
N ASN A 32 19.36 -17.78 3.75
CA ASN A 32 19.83 -16.95 4.86
C ASN A 32 19.17 -15.57 4.85
N ASP A 33 18.07 -15.42 4.11
CA ASP A 33 17.09 -14.39 4.40
C ASP A 33 16.38 -14.80 5.71
N PRO A 34 16.62 -14.10 6.84
CA PRO A 34 15.96 -14.42 8.10
C PRO A 34 14.44 -14.14 8.05
N TYR A 35 13.93 -13.62 6.92
CA TYR A 35 12.53 -13.31 6.70
C TYR A 35 11.97 -14.12 5.52
N PRO A 36 11.65 -15.41 5.70
CA PRO A 36 11.03 -16.22 4.65
C PRO A 36 9.59 -15.74 4.42
N ASP A 37 9.39 -14.77 3.52
CA ASP A 37 8.12 -14.31 2.93
C ASP A 37 6.91 -14.14 3.88
N GLY A 38 7.18 -14.02 5.18
CA GLY A 38 6.20 -13.93 6.23
C GLY A 38 5.96 -12.47 6.55
N TRP A 39 4.81 -11.94 6.13
CA TRP A 39 4.29 -10.69 6.66
C TRP A 39 4.01 -10.89 8.15
N TYR A 40 4.89 -10.38 9.01
CA TYR A 40 4.65 -10.37 10.45
C TYR A 40 4.02 -9.02 10.81
N LEU A 41 2.73 -9.02 11.16
CA LEU A 41 2.08 -7.88 11.79
C LEU A 41 2.84 -7.61 13.10
N THR A 42 3.56 -6.51 13.19
CA THR A 42 4.19 -6.13 14.44
C THR A 42 3.17 -5.56 15.40
N ASP A 43 3.26 -5.94 16.68
CA ASP A 43 2.43 -5.38 17.74
C ASP A 43 2.81 -3.91 18.07
N ALA A 44 3.90 -3.38 17.50
CA ALA A 44 4.33 -2.02 17.72
C ALA A 44 3.54 -1.05 16.81
N PRO A 45 2.91 0.00 17.37
CA PRO A 45 2.28 1.04 16.57
C PRO A 45 3.36 1.83 15.78
N PRO A 46 3.02 2.36 14.60
CA PRO A 46 3.93 3.21 13.85
C PRO A 46 4.33 4.45 14.69
N PRO A 47 5.56 4.99 14.51
CA PRO A 47 5.92 6.26 15.12
C PRO A 47 4.96 7.35 14.65
N ARG A 48 4.59 8.25 15.57
CA ARG A 48 3.69 9.38 15.25
C ARG A 48 4.37 10.32 14.25
N PRO A 49 3.65 10.81 13.22
CA PRO A 49 4.19 11.82 12.31
C PRO A 49 4.53 13.13 13.05
N LEU A 50 5.44 13.91 12.48
CA LEU A 50 5.83 15.20 13.05
C LEU A 50 4.73 16.25 12.79
N ILE A 51 4.62 17.25 13.68
CA ILE A 51 3.58 18.29 13.64
C ILE A 51 3.50 19.01 12.29
N ASP A 52 4.62 19.21 11.61
CA ASP A 52 4.70 19.93 10.34
C ASP A 52 4.13 19.12 9.16
N GLU A 53 4.06 17.78 9.26
CA GLU A 53 3.46 16.89 8.25
C GLU A 53 1.91 16.94 8.27
N ARG A 54 1.31 17.55 9.31
CA ARG A 54 -0.15 17.61 9.48
C ARG A 54 -0.85 18.57 8.52
N HIS A 55 -0.21 19.68 8.19
CA HIS A 55 -0.76 20.65 7.24
C HIS A 55 -0.73 20.11 5.81
N GLU A 56 0.26 19.29 5.48
CA GLU A 56 0.39 18.66 4.16
C GLU A 56 -0.77 17.68 3.89
N VAL A 57 -1.14 16.85 4.87
CA VAL A 57 -2.25 15.89 4.71
C VAL A 57 -3.59 16.59 4.50
N GLN A 58 -3.88 17.67 5.24
CA GLN A 58 -5.16 18.37 5.05
C GLN A 58 -5.22 19.11 3.72
N ASP A 59 -4.11 19.73 3.29
CA ASP A 59 -4.02 20.39 1.99
C ASP A 59 -4.11 19.38 0.83
N GLU A 60 -3.64 18.13 1.02
CA GLU A 60 -3.81 17.01 0.08
C GLU A 60 -5.22 16.40 0.08
N LEU A 61 -5.92 16.47 1.22
CA LEU A 61 -7.29 15.95 1.37
C LEU A 61 -8.37 16.93 0.90
N ASP A 62 -8.12 18.24 0.91
CA ASP A 62 -9.08 19.27 0.49
C ASP A 62 -8.78 19.99 -0.86
N PRO A 63 -8.04 19.45 -1.84
CA PRO A 63 -7.68 20.21 -3.03
C PRO A 63 -8.87 20.47 -3.97
N ALA A 64 -10.00 19.77 -3.78
CA ALA A 64 -11.20 19.82 -4.61
C ALA A 64 -12.47 19.73 -3.77
N GLU A 65 -13.59 20.30 -4.22
CA GLU A 65 -14.90 20.12 -3.56
C GLU A 65 -15.35 18.66 -3.68
N GLY A 66 -15.91 18.04 -2.63
CA GLY A 66 -16.27 16.63 -2.71
C GLY A 66 -16.66 16.00 -1.37
N PRO A 67 -16.80 14.66 -1.31
CA PRO A 67 -17.04 13.97 -0.06
C PRO A 67 -15.88 14.25 0.90
N LEU A 68 -16.18 14.46 2.19
CA LEU A 68 -15.15 14.53 3.21
C LEU A 68 -14.44 13.19 3.31
N MET A 69 -13.13 13.21 3.53
CA MET A 69 -12.40 11.98 3.78
C MET A 69 -12.81 11.40 5.13
N ALA A 70 -13.26 10.14 5.13
CA ALA A 70 -13.54 9.40 6.36
C ALA A 70 -12.40 8.41 6.61
N LEU A 71 -11.59 8.68 7.63
CA LEU A 71 -10.37 7.95 7.96
C LEU A 71 -10.56 7.08 9.20
N PRO A 72 -9.83 5.96 9.31
CA PRO A 72 -9.85 5.15 10.52
C PRO A 72 -9.26 5.96 11.68
N MET A 73 -9.90 5.95 12.85
CA MET A 73 -9.38 6.67 14.03
C MET A 73 -8.04 6.10 14.51
N GLU A 74 -7.82 4.80 14.29
CA GLU A 74 -6.62 4.04 14.64
C GLU A 74 -6.31 3.07 13.50
N LEU A 75 -5.02 2.79 13.25
CA LEU A 75 -4.62 1.74 12.31
C LEU A 75 -4.61 0.38 13.02
N PRO A 76 -5.10 -0.71 12.39
CA PRO A 76 -4.89 -2.04 12.92
C PRO A 76 -3.38 -2.35 13.08
N PRO A 77 -3.00 -3.23 14.01
CA PRO A 77 -1.61 -3.70 14.11
C PRO A 77 -1.08 -4.21 12.78
N GLY A 78 0.16 -3.84 12.46
CA GLY A 78 0.83 -4.22 11.21
C GLY A 78 0.46 -3.40 9.97
N TYR A 79 -0.24 -2.28 10.11
CA TYR A 79 -0.45 -1.29 9.04
C TYR A 79 0.36 -0.01 9.31
N GLY A 80 0.90 0.56 8.23
CA GLY A 80 1.68 1.80 8.24
C GLY A 80 0.82 3.02 7.97
N LEU A 81 1.42 4.21 8.11
CA LEU A 81 0.78 5.45 7.72
C LEU A 81 0.53 5.46 6.20
N PRO A 82 -0.60 6.00 5.72
CA PRO A 82 -0.79 6.24 4.31
C PRO A 82 0.29 7.21 3.81
N GLU A 83 0.92 6.86 2.70
CA GLU A 83 1.94 7.70 2.04
C GLU A 83 1.33 8.58 0.94
N GLU A 84 0.15 8.22 0.43
CA GLU A 84 -0.47 8.85 -0.74
C GLU A 84 -2.00 8.97 -0.58
N TYR A 85 -2.51 10.15 -0.96
CA TYR A 85 -3.93 10.47 -1.05
C TYR A 85 -4.28 10.85 -2.49
N SER A 86 -5.41 10.37 -3.01
CA SER A 86 -5.86 10.71 -4.37
C SER A 86 -7.37 10.91 -4.45
N ALA A 87 -7.84 11.52 -5.54
CA ALA A 87 -9.25 11.82 -5.75
C ALA A 87 -9.69 11.56 -7.20
N THR A 88 -10.93 11.10 -7.36
CA THR A 88 -11.52 10.72 -8.65
C THR A 88 -12.68 11.67 -9.00
N SER A 89 -12.70 12.19 -10.23
CA SER A 89 -13.78 13.04 -10.77
C SER A 89 -14.55 12.37 -11.91
N GLU A 90 -15.74 12.88 -12.25
CA GLU A 90 -16.60 12.35 -13.33
C GLU A 90 -15.87 12.28 -14.68
N TYR A 91 -14.98 13.25 -14.92
CA TYR A 91 -14.23 13.38 -16.15
C TYR A 91 -13.25 12.22 -16.35
N HIS A 92 -12.72 11.64 -15.26
CA HIS A 92 -11.71 10.59 -15.30
C HIS A 92 -12.27 9.18 -15.35
N ALA A 93 -13.47 8.97 -14.82
CA ALA A 93 -14.19 7.71 -15.00
C ALA A 93 -14.40 7.31 -16.47
N ARG A 94 -14.38 8.30 -17.38
CA ARG A 94 -14.61 8.10 -18.81
C ARG A 94 -13.33 8.07 -19.66
N GLY A 95 -12.14 8.26 -19.07
CA GLY A 95 -10.90 8.18 -19.84
C GLY A 95 -9.62 8.48 -19.04
N PHE A 96 -8.67 7.56 -19.23
CA PHE A 96 -7.25 7.63 -18.85
C PHE A 96 -6.88 7.36 -17.38
N ALA A 97 -6.14 6.26 -17.19
CA ALA A 97 -5.43 5.94 -15.95
C ALA A 97 -4.13 6.77 -15.89
N GLY A 98 -4.12 7.79 -15.04
CA GLY A 98 -2.95 8.57 -14.69
C GLY A 98 -3.18 9.24 -13.34
N GLU A 99 -2.10 9.48 -12.61
CA GLU A 99 -2.12 10.22 -11.35
C GLU A 99 -2.31 11.71 -11.66
N PHE A 100 -3.41 12.29 -11.21
CA PHE A 100 -3.69 13.72 -11.42
C PHE A 100 -4.19 14.37 -10.14
N ILE A 101 -3.61 15.54 -9.86
CA ILE A 101 -4.10 16.49 -8.85
C ILE A 101 -5.33 17.15 -9.46
N LEU A 102 -6.51 16.93 -8.88
CA LEU A 102 -7.74 17.61 -9.30
C LEU A 102 -7.53 19.13 -9.23
N GLY A 103 -8.06 19.85 -10.21
CA GLY A 103 -8.08 21.31 -10.16
C GLY A 103 -8.94 21.79 -8.98
N LYS A 104 -8.62 22.96 -8.41
CA LYS A 104 -9.33 23.55 -7.27
C LYS A 104 -10.84 23.72 -7.47
N ASP A 105 -11.26 23.88 -8.73
CA ASP A 105 -12.66 24.10 -9.12
C ASP A 105 -13.37 22.81 -9.57
N GLU A 106 -12.68 21.66 -9.54
CA GLU A 106 -13.26 20.37 -9.90
C GLU A 106 -13.94 19.72 -8.69
N ARG A 107 -14.98 18.91 -8.96
CA ARG A 107 -15.69 18.16 -7.92
C ARG A 107 -15.23 16.71 -7.90
N ALA A 108 -14.68 16.27 -6.76
CA ALA A 108 -14.41 14.86 -6.50
C ALA A 108 -15.73 14.10 -6.26
N LEU A 109 -15.87 12.96 -6.92
CA LEU A 109 -16.98 12.02 -6.73
C LEU A 109 -16.60 10.91 -5.74
N ALA A 110 -15.32 10.54 -5.73
CA ALA A 110 -14.73 9.68 -4.72
C ALA A 110 -13.33 10.16 -4.36
N ARG A 111 -12.87 9.76 -3.17
CA ARG A 111 -11.49 9.94 -2.70
C ARG A 111 -10.89 8.61 -2.31
N HIS A 112 -9.59 8.50 -2.44
CA HIS A 112 -8.84 7.28 -2.14
C HIS A 112 -7.69 7.57 -1.17
N ALA A 113 -7.44 6.65 -0.25
CA ALA A 113 -6.22 6.59 0.53
C ALA A 113 -5.66 5.18 0.51
N HIS A 114 -4.37 5.06 0.26
CA HIS A 114 -3.67 3.79 0.28
C HIS A 114 -2.97 3.59 1.63
N ILE A 115 -3.25 2.47 2.30
CA ILE A 115 -2.68 2.16 3.61
C ILE A 115 -1.82 0.90 3.44
N PRO A 116 -0.48 1.05 3.38
CA PRO A 116 0.41 -0.07 3.22
C PRO A 116 0.52 -0.88 4.53
N PRO A 117 0.91 -2.15 4.46
CA PRO A 117 1.38 -2.87 5.64
C PRO A 117 2.59 -2.14 6.25
N ALA A 118 2.70 -2.15 7.58
CA ALA A 118 3.84 -1.56 8.28
C ALA A 118 5.12 -2.29 7.86
N THR A 119 6.04 -1.57 7.21
CA THR A 119 7.36 -2.12 6.90
C THR A 119 8.24 -2.03 8.14
N ASN A 120 8.97 -3.10 8.48
CA ASN A 120 9.91 -3.14 9.60
C ASN A 120 11.21 -2.34 9.31
N GLY A 121 11.10 -1.14 8.74
CA GLY A 121 12.24 -0.27 8.44
C GLY A 121 13.12 -0.74 7.28
N THR A 122 12.71 -1.76 6.51
CA THR A 122 13.45 -2.27 5.35
C THR A 122 12.60 -2.21 4.10
N GLY A 123 12.69 -1.08 3.40
CA GLY A 123 12.30 -0.99 2.00
C GLY A 123 10.99 -0.26 1.75
N ILE A 124 11.12 1.04 1.51
CA ILE A 124 10.20 1.77 0.64
C ILE A 124 10.28 1.06 -0.72
N ARG A 125 9.21 0.39 -1.17
CA ARG A 125 9.09 0.06 -2.61
C ARG A 125 8.79 1.37 -3.32
N THR A 126 9.82 2.14 -3.67
CA THR A 126 9.71 3.36 -4.51
C THR A 126 9.41 3.02 -5.97
N GLY A 127 8.64 1.97 -6.22
CA GLY A 127 8.29 1.50 -7.55
C GLY A 127 6.79 1.64 -7.72
N MET A 128 6.39 2.60 -8.54
CA MET A 128 5.04 2.86 -9.06
C MET A 128 4.48 1.67 -9.90
N GLU A 129 4.88 0.44 -9.59
CA GLU A 129 4.35 -0.77 -10.19
C GLU A 129 3.04 -1.11 -9.49
N SER A 130 1.99 -0.39 -9.91
CA SER A 130 0.59 -0.76 -9.71
C SER A 130 0.14 -0.80 -8.23
N TRP A 131 -0.50 0.30 -7.78
CA TRP A 131 -1.13 0.40 -6.46
C TRP A 131 -2.12 -0.73 -6.13
N TRP A 132 -2.61 -1.46 -7.14
CA TRP A 132 -3.47 -2.64 -6.99
C TRP A 132 -2.70 -3.94 -6.69
N SER A 133 -1.36 -3.92 -6.67
CA SER A 133 -0.50 -5.11 -6.63
C SER A 133 0.34 -5.24 -5.37
N ASP A 134 0.27 -4.32 -4.41
CA ASP A 134 0.99 -4.50 -3.15
C ASP A 134 0.27 -5.52 -2.26
N PRO A 135 0.88 -6.71 -2.03
CA PRO A 135 0.25 -7.74 -1.21
C PRO A 135 0.06 -7.22 0.22
N GLY A 136 -1.15 -7.34 0.75
CA GLY A 136 -1.46 -6.89 2.11
C GLY A 136 -1.76 -5.40 2.27
N SER A 137 -1.77 -4.62 1.19
CA SER A 137 -2.28 -3.25 1.25
C SER A 137 -3.82 -3.20 1.37
N VAL A 138 -4.30 -2.14 2.02
CA VAL A 138 -5.72 -1.80 2.10
C VAL A 138 -5.94 -0.44 1.48
N SER A 139 -6.94 -0.35 0.61
CA SER A 139 -7.36 0.90 -0.01
C SER A 139 -8.67 1.36 0.60
N LEU A 140 -8.76 2.63 0.96
CA LEU A 140 -9.99 3.28 1.39
C LEU A 140 -10.55 4.05 0.21
N CYS A 141 -11.72 3.67 -0.29
CA CYS A 141 -12.48 4.47 -1.25
C CYS A 141 -13.66 5.13 -0.54
N VAL A 142 -13.77 6.45 -0.67
CA VAL A 142 -14.74 7.28 0.05
C VAL A 142 -15.63 8.02 -0.93
N GLU A 143 -16.95 7.94 -0.77
CA GLU A 143 -17.95 8.64 -1.60
C GLU A 143 -19.12 9.16 -0.77
N TYR A 144 -20.03 9.94 -1.37
CA TYR A 144 -21.29 10.31 -0.71
C TYR A 144 -22.21 9.08 -0.57
N ALA A 145 -22.77 8.88 0.63
CA ALA A 145 -23.62 7.73 0.92
C ALA A 145 -24.97 7.72 0.17
N ASP A 146 -25.45 8.92 -0.20
CA ASP A 146 -26.70 9.14 -0.94
C ASP A 146 -26.47 9.45 -2.43
N GLY A 147 -25.24 9.23 -2.94
CA GLY A 147 -24.91 9.33 -4.35
C GLY A 147 -25.68 8.30 -5.19
N GLY A 148 -26.17 8.71 -6.36
CA GLY A 148 -26.93 7.81 -7.24
C GLY A 148 -26.08 6.68 -7.82
N GLU A 149 -24.98 7.02 -8.48
CA GLU A 149 -23.99 6.07 -8.99
C GLU A 149 -22.86 5.91 -7.97
N SER A 150 -22.45 4.66 -7.72
CA SER A 150 -21.36 4.34 -6.79
C SER A 150 -20.03 4.30 -7.55
N TRP A 151 -19.11 5.13 -7.10
CA TRP A 151 -17.73 5.28 -7.55
C TRP A 151 -16.77 4.39 -6.75
N CYS A 152 -17.20 3.93 -5.59
CA CYS A 152 -16.50 2.97 -4.73
C CYS A 152 -17.16 1.59 -4.79
N PRO A 153 -16.88 0.76 -5.81
CA PRO A 153 -17.46 -0.57 -5.90
C PRO A 153 -16.96 -1.45 -4.75
N ALA A 154 -17.88 -2.12 -4.06
CA ALA A 154 -17.52 -3.09 -3.01
C ALA A 154 -17.77 -4.51 -3.51
N LEU A 155 -16.77 -5.39 -3.39
CA LEU A 155 -16.93 -6.81 -3.68
C LEU A 155 -17.51 -7.54 -2.45
N PRO A 156 -18.71 -8.16 -2.56
CA PRO A 156 -19.35 -8.85 -1.45
C PRO A 156 -18.45 -9.95 -0.87
N GLY A 157 -18.36 -10.00 0.46
CA GLY A 157 -17.57 -11.00 1.18
C GLY A 157 -16.07 -10.70 1.26
N ARG A 158 -15.53 -9.86 0.37
CA ARG A 158 -14.12 -9.42 0.40
C ARG A 158 -13.97 -8.06 1.08
N ASP A 159 -14.76 -7.08 0.65
CA ASP A 159 -14.61 -5.69 1.08
C ASP A 159 -15.52 -5.35 2.26
N LEU A 160 -15.14 -4.36 3.05
CA LEU A 160 -15.96 -3.85 4.16
C LEU A 160 -16.57 -2.52 3.73
N VAL A 161 -17.85 -2.34 4.04
CA VAL A 161 -18.55 -1.06 3.78
C VAL A 161 -18.95 -0.46 5.12
N ARG A 162 -18.73 0.84 5.27
CA ARG A 162 -19.11 1.65 6.43
C ARG A 162 -19.79 2.93 5.96
N THR A 163 -20.59 3.51 6.86
CA THR A 163 -21.19 4.84 6.66
C THR A 163 -20.87 5.70 7.88
N VAL A 164 -20.32 6.89 7.64
CA VAL A 164 -19.95 7.87 8.66
C VAL A 164 -20.62 9.19 8.27
N GLY A 165 -21.69 9.57 8.96
CA GLY A 165 -22.50 10.72 8.55
C GLY A 165 -23.07 10.55 7.13
N SER A 166 -22.74 11.49 6.23
CA SER A 166 -23.14 11.46 4.81
C SER A 166 -22.12 10.75 3.90
N VAL A 167 -21.10 10.11 4.47
CA VAL A 167 -19.99 9.51 3.74
C VAL A 167 -20.07 8.00 3.80
N ARG A 168 -19.92 7.33 2.65
CA ARG A 168 -19.76 5.88 2.51
C ARG A 168 -18.28 5.58 2.30
N VAL A 169 -17.74 4.67 3.10
CA VAL A 169 -16.35 4.20 3.00
C VAL A 169 -16.37 2.73 2.60
N VAL A 170 -15.67 2.41 1.52
CA VAL A 170 -15.34 1.05 1.12
C VAL A 170 -13.89 0.79 1.46
N ILE A 171 -13.67 -0.21 2.30
CA ILE A 171 -12.36 -0.71 2.66
C ILE A 171 -12.11 -1.89 1.71
N GLU A 172 -11.35 -1.60 0.67
CA GLU A 172 -10.97 -2.54 -0.38
C GLU A 172 -9.79 -3.38 0.12
N ILE A 173 -10.02 -4.68 0.26
CA ILE A 173 -9.01 -5.61 0.75
C ILE A 173 -8.41 -6.31 -0.47
N GLY A 174 -7.09 -6.16 -0.65
CA GLY A 174 -6.35 -6.78 -1.75
C GLY A 174 -6.57 -8.29 -1.80
N ALA A 175 -6.58 -8.86 -3.02
CA ALA A 175 -6.79 -10.31 -3.20
C ALA A 175 -5.70 -11.15 -2.50
N ASP A 176 -4.49 -10.62 -2.43
CA ASP A 176 -3.31 -11.23 -1.80
C ASP A 176 -3.11 -10.75 -0.35
N ALA A 177 -4.14 -10.17 0.28
CA ALA A 177 -4.04 -9.73 1.67
C ALA A 177 -3.88 -10.92 2.64
N PRO A 178 -3.05 -10.80 3.70
CA PRO A 178 -2.89 -11.84 4.69
C PRO A 178 -4.22 -12.29 5.32
N PRO A 179 -4.39 -13.59 5.64
CA PRO A 179 -5.54 -14.04 6.42
C PRO A 179 -5.68 -13.25 7.73
N GLY A 180 -6.90 -12.89 8.11
CA GLY A 180 -7.14 -12.05 9.31
C GLY A 180 -7.22 -10.55 9.02
N THR A 181 -6.84 -10.11 7.81
CA THR A 181 -6.91 -8.68 7.43
C THR A 181 -8.32 -8.12 7.61
N ARG A 182 -9.33 -8.81 7.06
CA ARG A 182 -10.72 -8.35 7.16
C ARG A 182 -11.17 -8.23 8.62
N GLU A 183 -10.83 -9.22 9.44
CA GLU A 183 -11.16 -9.27 10.86
C GLU A 183 -10.49 -8.15 11.64
N ALA A 184 -9.23 -7.81 11.32
CA ALA A 184 -8.49 -6.71 11.92
C ALA A 184 -9.10 -5.34 11.61
N TRP A 185 -9.61 -5.15 10.39
CA TRP A 185 -10.25 -3.91 9.96
C TRP A 185 -11.72 -3.79 10.38
N GLN A 186 -12.38 -4.91 10.69
CA GLN A 186 -13.80 -4.91 11.03
C GLN A 186 -14.17 -4.04 12.27
N PRO A 187 -13.43 -4.07 13.39
CA PRO A 187 -13.77 -3.29 14.59
C PRO A 187 -13.33 -1.81 14.52
N ILE A 188 -12.56 -1.41 13.50
CA ILE A 188 -12.01 -0.07 13.39
C ILE A 188 -13.13 0.95 13.18
N LYS A 189 -13.09 2.03 13.96
CA LYS A 189 -13.99 3.18 13.83
C LYS A 189 -13.43 4.15 12.81
N PHE A 190 -14.33 4.79 12.08
CA PHE A 190 -14.01 5.80 11.09
C PHE A 190 -14.63 7.13 11.48
N THR A 191 -13.96 8.22 11.15
CA THR A 191 -14.37 9.59 11.47
C THR A 191 -14.02 10.51 10.30
N THR A 192 -14.78 11.59 10.14
CA THR A 192 -14.44 12.70 9.22
C THR A 192 -13.79 13.86 9.98
N ASP A 193 -13.65 13.76 11.30
CA ASP A 193 -12.93 14.73 12.13
C ASP A 193 -11.46 14.31 12.22
N LEU A 194 -10.56 15.05 11.56
CA LEU A 194 -9.14 14.72 11.51
C LEU A 194 -8.45 14.84 12.89
N ASP A 195 -9.03 15.58 13.84
CA ASP A 195 -8.51 15.67 15.21
C ASP A 195 -8.72 14.37 16.00
N GLU A 196 -9.65 13.53 15.56
CA GLU A 196 -9.93 12.21 16.16
C GLU A 196 -9.04 11.08 15.59
N VAL A 197 -8.24 11.36 14.55
CA VAL A 197 -7.40 10.37 13.87
C VAL A 197 -6.02 10.28 14.53
N SER A 198 -5.86 9.32 15.43
CA SER A 198 -4.68 9.23 16.31
C SER A 198 -3.33 9.09 15.62
N TRP A 199 -3.29 8.53 14.42
CA TRP A 199 -2.05 8.33 13.66
C TRP A 199 -1.69 9.51 12.76
N LEU A 200 -2.52 10.56 12.72
CA LEU A 200 -2.16 11.86 12.15
C LEU A 200 -1.44 12.77 13.17
N HIS A 201 -1.33 12.38 14.46
CA HIS A 201 -0.83 13.23 15.56
C HIS A 201 0.17 12.53 16.48
#